data_AF-A0A7X6TF20-F1
#
_entry.id   AF-A0A7X6TF20-F1
#
_cell.length_a   1.000
_cell.length_b   1.000
_cell.length_c   1.000
_cell.angle_alpha   90.00
_cell.angle_beta   90.00
_cell.angle_gamma   90.00
#
_symmetry.space_group_name_H-M   'P 1'
#
loop_
_entity.id
_entity.type
_entity.pdbx_description
1 polymer ?
#
loop_
_entity_poly.entity_id
_entity_poly.type
_entity_poly.pdbx_seq_one_letter_code
_entity_poly.pdbx_strand_id
1 'polypeptide(L)'
;MKKFWCIALLCISVYTYSQQNSDNRFQRPLRDVLVDLQAQFGVGLRFSEELVRNKVLDYADWRIHPWSLEESLNNILLPFDFKYVKESDTSYEIKAFEYARRTADFGKEFLDYLSSQYSDLPTW
;
A
#
# COMPACT_ATOMS: atom_id res chain seq x y z
N MET A 1 30.53 46.32 13.62
CA MET A 1 29.15 45.86 13.34
C MET A 1 29.16 44.73 12.29
N LYS A 2 29.79 43.58 12.58
CA LYS A 2 29.84 42.41 11.66
C LYS A 2 29.82 41.06 12.39
N LYS A 3 29.61 41.05 13.72
CA LYS A 3 29.70 39.84 14.55
C LYS A 3 28.34 39.26 14.98
N PHE A 4 27.24 39.92 14.61
CA PHE A 4 25.89 39.42 14.91
C PHE A 4 25.24 38.67 13.72
N TRP A 5 25.91 38.62 12.57
CA TRP A 5 25.42 37.96 11.36
C TRP A 5 25.96 36.53 11.20
N CYS A 6 26.24 35.85 12.32
CA CYS A 6 26.58 34.41 12.31
C CYS A 6 25.62 33.59 13.17
N ILE A 7 24.78 34.22 13.98
CA ILE A 7 23.87 33.52 14.91
C ILE A 7 22.49 33.28 14.26
N ALA A 8 22.11 34.06 13.25
CA ALA A 8 20.83 33.90 12.56
C ALA A 8 20.77 32.71 11.57
N LEU A 9 21.92 32.14 11.21
CA LEU A 9 22.02 30.99 10.27
C LEU A 9 22.00 29.63 11.00
N LEU A 10 21.97 29.61 12.33
CA LEU A 10 21.95 28.39 13.14
C LEU A 10 20.53 27.93 13.52
N CYS A 11 19.51 28.67 13.10
CA CYS A 11 18.09 28.33 13.29
C CYS A 11 17.46 27.79 11.99
N ILE A 12 18.23 27.12 11.15
CA ILE A 12 17.67 26.25 10.11
C ILE A 12 17.12 25.03 10.84
N SER A 13 15.87 25.17 11.27
CA SER A 13 14.85 24.13 11.39
C SER A 13 15.41 22.71 11.25
N VAL A 14 15.71 22.10 12.41
CA VAL A 14 15.65 20.66 12.57
C VAL A 14 14.21 20.22 12.34
N TYR A 15 13.80 20.14 11.07
CA TYR A 15 12.77 19.20 10.68
C TYR A 15 13.40 17.84 10.86
N THR A 16 13.23 17.25 12.04
CA THR A 16 13.54 15.85 12.28
C THR A 16 12.61 15.02 11.41
N TYR A 17 12.92 14.88 10.13
CA TYR A 17 12.55 13.65 9.42
C TYR A 17 13.18 12.55 10.27
N SER A 18 12.36 11.77 10.97
CA SER A 18 12.87 10.62 11.72
C SER A 18 13.66 9.77 10.73
N GLN A 19 14.98 9.77 10.86
CA GLN A 19 15.82 8.97 9.97
C GLN A 19 15.39 7.52 10.13
N GLN A 20 15.14 6.86 9.00
CA GLN A 20 14.83 5.43 9.02
C GLN A 20 16.05 4.71 9.59
N ASN A 21 15.87 3.98 10.68
CA ASN A 21 16.93 3.24 11.33
C ASN A 21 16.52 1.78 11.56
N SER A 22 17.51 0.91 11.71
CA SER A 22 17.31 -0.51 12.01
C SER A 22 16.56 -0.72 13.31
N ASP A 23 16.82 0.13 14.30
CA ASP A 23 16.29 0.02 15.65
C ASP A 23 14.76 0.19 15.68
N ASN A 24 14.22 1.03 14.78
CA ASN A 24 12.79 1.19 14.57
C ASN A 24 12.29 0.45 13.31
N ARG A 25 13.00 -0.61 12.90
CA ARG A 25 12.59 -1.51 11.82
C ARG A 25 12.27 -0.78 10.51
N PHE A 26 12.92 0.35 10.23
CA PHE A 26 12.65 1.18 9.05
C PHE A 26 11.15 1.44 8.81
N GLN A 27 10.43 1.73 9.89
CA GLN A 27 9.00 2.00 9.86
C GLN A 27 8.64 3.24 9.04
N ARG A 28 7.53 3.17 8.31
CA ARG A 28 6.92 4.34 7.64
C ARG A 28 5.40 4.34 7.80
N PRO A 29 4.76 5.52 7.91
CA PRO A 29 3.31 5.62 7.85
C PRO A 29 2.79 5.10 6.50
N LEU A 30 1.71 4.31 6.51
CA LEU A 30 1.13 3.73 5.30
C LEU A 30 0.74 4.80 4.28
N ARG A 31 0.17 5.92 4.77
CA ARG A 31 -0.20 7.07 3.94
C ARG A 31 0.97 7.55 3.07
N ASP A 32 2.14 7.73 3.68
CA ASP A 32 3.31 8.29 2.99
C ASP A 32 3.87 7.29 1.98
N VAL A 33 3.84 5.99 2.31
CA VAL A 33 4.23 4.92 1.39
C VAL A 33 3.32 4.90 0.15
N LEU A 34 2.00 5.03 0.33
CA LEU A 34 1.05 5.06 -0.77
C LEU A 34 1.22 6.30 -1.65
N VAL A 35 1.45 7.47 -1.05
CA VAL A 35 1.72 8.72 -1.80
C VAL A 35 3.01 8.60 -2.61
N ASP A 36 4.06 8.02 -2.06
CA ASP A 36 5.31 7.80 -2.79
C ASP A 36 5.12 6.80 -3.95
N LEU A 37 4.32 5.74 -3.76
CA LEU A 37 3.99 4.82 -4.84
C LEU A 37 3.22 5.52 -5.98
N GLN A 38 2.30 6.43 -5.66
CA GLN A 38 1.63 7.24 -6.68
C GLN A 38 2.64 8.01 -7.53
N ALA A 39 3.61 8.66 -6.89
CA ALA A 39 4.65 9.41 -7.57
C ALA A 39 5.60 8.51 -8.38
N GLN A 40 6.04 7.39 -7.79
CA GLN A 40 6.99 6.46 -8.41
C GLN A 40 6.42 5.77 -9.66
N PHE A 41 5.14 5.36 -9.61
CA PHE A 41 4.51 4.61 -10.69
C PHE A 41 3.61 5.47 -11.60
N GLY A 42 3.41 6.74 -11.27
CA GLY A 42 2.58 7.65 -12.07
C GLY A 42 1.10 7.25 -12.08
N VAL A 43 0.56 6.81 -10.93
CA VAL A 43 -0.82 6.31 -10.79
C VAL A 43 -1.62 7.10 -9.75
N GLY A 44 -2.94 7.05 -9.87
CA GLY A 44 -3.88 7.47 -8.84
C GLY A 44 -4.17 6.32 -7.88
N LEU A 45 -3.94 6.53 -6.58
CA LEU A 45 -4.41 5.64 -5.52
C LEU A 45 -5.51 6.36 -4.73
N ARG A 46 -6.72 5.82 -4.72
CA ARG A 46 -7.86 6.35 -3.97
C ARG A 46 -8.05 5.59 -2.67
N PHE A 47 -7.98 6.29 -1.54
CA PHE A 47 -8.20 5.76 -0.20
C PHE A 47 -8.77 6.83 0.72
N SER A 48 -9.48 6.44 1.79
CA SER A 48 -9.93 7.39 2.80
C SER A 48 -8.84 7.63 3.84
N GLU A 49 -8.74 8.86 4.36
CA GLU A 49 -7.81 9.19 5.45
C GLU A 49 -8.05 8.33 6.69
N GLU A 50 -9.30 7.91 6.93
CA GLU A 50 -9.63 6.99 8.01
C GLU A 50 -9.02 5.60 7.85
N LEU A 51 -8.98 5.07 6.62
CA LEU A 51 -8.44 3.74 6.35
C LEU A 51 -6.95 3.66 6.70
N VAL A 52 -6.19 4.71 6.39
CA VAL A 52 -4.73 4.76 6.56
C VAL A 52 -4.28 5.38 7.88
N ARG A 53 -5.20 5.97 8.65
CA ARG A 53 -4.90 6.66 9.91
C ARG A 53 -4.23 5.71 10.91
N ASN A 54 -3.12 6.17 11.47
CA ASN A 54 -2.30 5.43 12.45
C ASN A 54 -1.83 4.05 11.97
N LYS A 55 -1.82 3.78 10.65
CA LYS A 55 -1.23 2.57 10.08
C LYS A 55 0.23 2.81 9.77
N VAL A 56 1.10 1.96 10.32
CA VAL A 56 2.55 2.03 10.17
C VAL A 56 3.06 0.68 9.70
N LEU A 57 3.98 0.71 8.74
CA LEU A 57 4.52 -0.46 8.07
C LEU A 57 6.01 -0.63 8.44
N ASP A 58 6.36 -1.74 9.09
CA ASP A 58 7.74 -2.11 9.45
C ASP A 58 8.51 -2.56 8.20
N TYR A 59 9.68 -2.03 7.86
CA TYR A 59 10.44 -2.36 6.65
C TYR A 59 9.71 -1.98 5.35
N ALA A 60 9.11 -0.79 5.35
CA ALA A 60 8.22 -0.34 4.27
C ALA A 60 8.89 -0.40 2.89
N ASP A 61 10.10 0.13 2.75
CA ASP A 61 10.76 0.22 1.44
C ASP A 61 11.19 -1.15 0.88
N TRP A 62 11.41 -2.14 1.75
CA TRP A 62 11.72 -3.52 1.34
C TRP A 62 10.51 -4.26 0.75
N ARG A 63 9.30 -3.71 0.90
CA ARG A 63 8.09 -4.26 0.27
C ARG A 63 7.80 -3.65 -1.10
N ILE A 64 8.53 -2.62 -1.50
CA ILE A 64 8.36 -1.96 -2.79
C ILE A 64 9.25 -2.65 -3.83
N HIS A 65 8.62 -3.11 -4.91
CA HIS A 65 9.27 -3.71 -6.06
C HIS A 65 9.22 -2.75 -7.25
N PRO A 66 10.35 -2.17 -7.69
CA PRO A 66 10.36 -1.13 -8.73
C PRO A 66 9.74 -1.53 -10.07
N TRP A 67 9.66 -2.83 -10.36
CA TRP A 67 9.13 -3.37 -11.61
C TRP A 67 7.62 -3.64 -11.59
N SER A 68 6.97 -3.63 -10.42
CA SER A 68 5.54 -3.97 -10.31
C SER A 68 4.84 -3.22 -9.18
N LEU A 69 3.92 -2.34 -9.56
CA LEU A 69 3.03 -1.65 -8.62
C LEU A 69 2.13 -2.66 -7.90
N GLU A 70 1.53 -3.60 -8.63
CA GLU A 70 0.57 -4.57 -8.09
C GLU A 70 1.22 -5.51 -7.05
N GLU A 71 2.45 -5.97 -7.32
CA GLU A 71 3.24 -6.75 -6.37
C GLU A 71 3.56 -5.93 -5.11
N SER A 72 3.97 -4.67 -5.30
CA SER A 72 4.23 -3.74 -4.19
C SER A 72 2.97 -3.49 -3.34
N LEU A 73 1.84 -3.21 -3.99
CA LEU A 73 0.56 -2.98 -3.31
C LEU A 73 0.13 -4.22 -2.52
N ASN A 74 0.25 -5.42 -3.07
CA ASN A 74 -0.06 -6.65 -2.33
C ASN A 74 0.79 -6.75 -1.06
N ASN A 75 2.11 -6.58 -1.16
CA ASN A 75 3.01 -6.67 -0.02
C ASN A 75 2.71 -5.61 1.05
N ILE A 76 2.36 -4.38 0.64
CA ILE A 76 2.10 -3.25 1.54
C ILE A 76 0.72 -3.33 2.21
N LEU A 77 -0.29 -3.83 1.50
CA LEU A 77 -1.69 -3.81 1.94
C LEU A 77 -2.08 -5.05 2.76
N LEU A 78 -1.52 -6.22 2.45
CA LEU A 78 -1.82 -7.47 3.15
C LEU A 78 -1.64 -7.42 4.67
N PRO A 79 -0.58 -6.77 5.24
CA PRO A 79 -0.42 -6.65 6.69
C PRO A 79 -1.57 -5.93 7.42
N PHE A 80 -2.43 -5.22 6.70
CA PHE A 80 -3.57 -4.49 7.24
C PHE A 80 -4.92 -5.08 6.85
N ASP A 81 -4.94 -6.28 6.25
CA ASP A 81 -6.12 -6.85 5.59
C ASP A 81 -6.74 -5.90 4.56
N PHE A 82 -5.91 -5.18 3.81
CA PHE A 82 -6.35 -4.31 2.73
C PHE A 82 -6.12 -4.96 1.37
N LYS A 83 -6.86 -4.50 0.37
CA LYS A 83 -6.75 -4.91 -1.04
C LYS A 83 -6.87 -3.69 -1.94
N TYR A 84 -6.36 -3.78 -3.15
CA TYR A 84 -6.65 -2.81 -4.21
C TYR A 84 -7.71 -3.36 -5.17
N VAL A 85 -8.42 -2.45 -5.82
CA VAL A 85 -9.30 -2.71 -6.96
C VAL A 85 -8.80 -1.84 -8.09
N LYS A 86 -8.37 -2.46 -9.20
CA LYS A 86 -7.95 -1.74 -10.40
C LYS A 86 -9.19 -1.17 -11.09
N GLU A 87 -9.29 0.16 -11.15
CA GLU A 87 -10.38 0.86 -11.86
C GLU A 87 -10.00 1.14 -13.32
N SER A 88 -8.73 1.43 -13.57
CA SER A 88 -8.15 1.62 -14.90
C SER A 88 -6.65 1.28 -14.87
N ASP A 89 -5.94 1.43 -16.00
CA ASP A 89 -4.48 1.21 -16.03
C ASP A 89 -3.70 2.17 -15.13
N THR A 90 -4.29 3.32 -14.80
CA THR A 90 -3.65 4.37 -13.99
C THR A 90 -4.41 4.72 -12.71
N SER A 91 -5.49 4.01 -12.37
CA SER A 91 -6.31 4.28 -11.17
C SER A 91 -6.62 3.01 -10.40
N TYR A 92 -6.39 3.07 -9.08
CA TYR A 92 -6.65 1.98 -8.15
C TYR A 92 -7.37 2.52 -6.91
N GLU A 93 -8.36 1.77 -6.42
CA GLU A 93 -9.02 2.04 -5.15
C GLU A 93 -8.54 1.06 -4.08
N ILE A 94 -8.12 1.56 -2.92
CA ILE A 94 -7.71 0.74 -1.78
C ILE A 94 -8.89 0.58 -0.83
N LYS A 95 -9.18 -0.66 -0.45
CA LYS A 95 -10.28 -1.04 0.44
C LYS A 95 -9.81 -2.01 1.50
N ALA A 96 -10.55 -2.06 2.60
CA ALA A 96 -10.48 -3.20 3.50
C ALA A 96 -10.92 -4.49 2.77
N PHE A 97 -10.39 -5.61 3.22
CA PHE A 97 -10.87 -6.91 2.81
C PHE A 97 -12.35 -7.07 3.20
N GLU A 98 -13.12 -7.58 2.25
CA GLU A 98 -14.55 -7.82 2.42
C GLU A 98 -14.78 -9.31 2.21
N TYR A 99 -15.08 -10.04 3.29
CA TYR A 99 -15.20 -11.50 3.21
C TYR A 99 -16.27 -11.95 2.21
N ALA A 100 -17.36 -11.18 2.03
CA ALA A 100 -18.48 -11.51 1.17
C ALA A 100 -18.31 -11.04 -0.29
N ARG A 101 -17.33 -10.18 -0.61
CA ARG A 101 -17.13 -9.67 -1.98
C ARG A 101 -15.92 -10.32 -2.63
N ARG A 102 -16.12 -10.85 -3.84
CA ARG A 102 -15.08 -11.43 -4.71
C ARG A 102 -15.16 -10.82 -6.10
N THR A 103 -14.09 -10.97 -6.88
CA THR A 103 -14.05 -10.56 -8.29
C THR A 103 -14.80 -11.55 -9.16
N ALA A 104 -15.21 -11.12 -10.36
CA ALA A 104 -15.83 -12.01 -11.33
C ALA A 104 -14.87 -13.14 -11.76
N ASP A 105 -13.58 -12.83 -11.91
CA ASP A 105 -12.55 -13.83 -12.26
C ASP A 105 -12.42 -14.92 -11.20
N PHE A 106 -12.35 -14.54 -9.92
CA PHE A 106 -12.39 -15.52 -8.82
C PHE A 106 -13.67 -16.35 -8.87
N GLY A 107 -14.82 -15.71 -9.13
CA GLY A 107 -16.10 -16.40 -9.25
C GLY A 107 -16.08 -17.43 -10.37
N LYS A 108 -15.53 -17.09 -11.53
CA LYS A 108 -15.37 -18.00 -12.66
C LYS A 108 -14.44 -19.17 -12.29
N GLU A 109 -13.26 -18.90 -11.76
CA GLU A 109 -12.31 -19.93 -11.33
C GLU A 109 -12.92 -20.87 -10.28
N PHE A 110 -13.70 -20.32 -9.35
CA PHE A 110 -14.35 -21.11 -8.31
C PHE A 110 -15.50 -21.96 -8.86
N LEU A 111 -16.28 -21.44 -9.81
CA LEU A 111 -17.30 -22.21 -10.52
C LEU A 111 -16.68 -23.31 -11.39
N ASP A 112 -15.58 -23.01 -12.09
CA ASP A 112 -14.82 -23.98 -12.87
C ASP A 112 -14.28 -25.09 -11.94
N TYR A 113 -13.73 -24.73 -10.78
CA TYR A 113 -13.33 -25.69 -9.75
C TYR A 113 -14.52 -26.55 -9.29
N LEU A 114 -15.64 -25.94 -8.89
CA LEU A 114 -16.81 -26.68 -8.41
C LEU A 114 -17.38 -27.62 -9.48
N SER A 115 -17.47 -27.16 -10.73
CA SER A 115 -17.94 -28.00 -11.85
C SER A 115 -17.00 -29.17 -12.16
N SER A 116 -15.70 -29.03 -11.88
CA SER A 116 -14.74 -30.14 -12.03
C SER A 116 -14.90 -31.26 -10.98
N GLN A 117 -15.60 -30.99 -9.86
CA GLN A 117 -15.79 -31.97 -8.80
C GLN A 117 -16.93 -32.96 -9.08
N TYR A 118 -17.82 -32.65 -10.04
CA TYR A 118 -19.04 -33.40 -10.30
C TYR A 118 -19.24 -33.62 -11.80
N SER A 119 -19.25 -34.87 -12.24
CA SER A 119 -19.40 -35.24 -13.66
C SER A 119 -20.82 -35.67 -14.04
N ASP A 120 -21.69 -35.89 -13.05
CA ASP A 120 -23.05 -36.39 -13.23
C ASP A 120 -23.97 -36.00 -12.07
N LEU A 121 -25.28 -36.23 -12.24
CA LEU A 121 -26.28 -35.90 -11.23
C LEU A 121 -26.15 -36.71 -9.93
N PRO A 122 -25.80 -38.01 -9.93
CA PRO A 122 -25.56 -38.76 -8.69
C PRO A 122 -24.38 -38.25 -7.85
N THR A 123 -23.37 -37.68 -8.47
CA THR A 123 -22.18 -37.16 -7.77
C THR A 123 -22.35 -35.74 -7.26
N TRP A 124 -23.23 -34.93 -7.87
CA TRP A 124 -23.57 -33.55 -7.50
C TRP A 124 -24.33 -33.44 -6.17
#